data_AF-A0A7V5VZM0-F1
#
_entry.id   AF-A0A7V5VZM0-F1
#
_cell.length_a   1.000
_cell.length_b   1.000
_cell.length_c   1.000
_cell.angle_alpha   90.00
_cell.angle_beta   90.00
_cell.angle_gamma   90.00
#
_symmetry.space_group_name_H-M   'P 1'
#
loop_
_entity.id
_entity.type
_entity.pdbx_description
1 polymer ?
#
loop_
_entity_poly.entity_id
_entity_poly.type
_entity_poly.pdbx_seq_one_letter_code
_entity_poly.pdbx_strand_id
1 'polypeptide(L)'
;MSFFNNGIRAIKGRVLIKYENIQIQKTPSGIIYDKSKFNKLKSSYIYGHIFSIDEADAEKYKLKIGDRVIFNLEYGETIKFIKKSNQNYIPIVLIAINPEGILGKVQEQFNLMDI
;
A
#
# COMPACT_ATOMS: atom_id res chain seq x y z
N MET A 1 -1.24 -22.25 0.83
CA MET A 1 -2.67 -21.86 0.80
C MET A 1 -2.75 -20.35 1.01
N SER A 2 -3.31 -19.62 0.04
CA SER A 2 -3.31 -18.14 -0.03
C SER A 2 -4.36 -17.54 0.91
N PHE A 3 -3.95 -16.57 1.74
CA PHE A 3 -4.76 -15.88 2.76
C PHE A 3 -5.59 -14.68 2.26
N PHE A 4 -5.78 -14.50 0.94
CA PHE A 4 -6.35 -13.27 0.39
C PHE A 4 -7.65 -13.51 -0.38
N ASN A 5 -8.72 -13.83 0.35
CA ASN A 5 -10.09 -13.70 -0.15
C ASN A 5 -10.83 -12.61 0.66
N ASN A 6 -10.20 -11.44 0.81
CA ASN A 6 -10.91 -10.25 1.26
C ASN A 6 -11.69 -9.76 0.03
N GLY A 7 -13.02 -9.75 0.06
CA GLY A 7 -13.91 -9.40 -1.06
C GLY A 7 -13.80 -7.97 -1.61
N ILE A 8 -12.66 -7.31 -1.44
CA ILE A 8 -12.33 -5.99 -1.98
C ILE A 8 -11.50 -6.22 -3.24
N ARG A 9 -12.12 -5.98 -4.40
CA ARG A 9 -11.49 -6.06 -5.71
C ARG A 9 -11.40 -4.67 -6.33
N ALA A 10 -10.30 -4.40 -7.02
CA ALA A 10 -10.22 -3.23 -7.86
C ALA A 10 -11.23 -3.33 -9.01
N ILE A 11 -11.89 -2.22 -9.34
CA ILE A 11 -12.67 -2.11 -10.57
C ILE A 11 -11.73 -1.76 -11.74
N LYS A 12 -12.15 -2.06 -12.97
CA LYS A 12 -11.40 -1.67 -14.18
C LYS A 12 -11.05 -0.18 -14.17
N GLY A 13 -9.81 0.13 -14.55
CA GLY A 13 -9.22 1.46 -14.51
C GLY A 13 -8.70 1.88 -13.13
N ARG A 14 -8.77 1.00 -12.11
CA ARG A 14 -8.24 1.26 -10.77
C ARG A 14 -7.31 0.15 -10.31
N VAL A 15 -6.34 0.55 -9.51
CA VAL A 15 -5.42 -0.33 -8.79
C VAL A 15 -5.57 -0.03 -7.30
N LEU A 16 -5.76 -1.07 -6.50
CA LEU A 16 -5.71 -0.96 -5.05
C LEU A 16 -4.28 -1.23 -4.60
N ILE A 17 -3.68 -0.26 -3.93
CA ILE A 17 -2.33 -0.34 -3.39
C ILE A 17 -2.42 -0.34 -1.87
N LYS A 18 -1.83 -1.35 -1.23
CA LYS A 18 -1.62 -1.36 0.21
C LYS A 18 -0.45 -0.44 0.53
N TYR A 19 -0.74 0.60 1.31
CA TYR A 19 0.25 1.59 1.72
C TYR A 19 1.37 0.95 2.56
N GLU A 20 2.63 1.18 2.19
CA GLU A 20 3.78 0.69 2.95
C GLU A 20 4.03 1.63 4.15
N ASN A 21 3.59 1.18 5.32
CA ASN A 21 4.01 1.63 6.65
C ASN A 21 3.47 2.99 7.15
N ILE A 22 2.65 2.93 8.20
CA ILE A 22 2.51 4.00 9.19
C ILE A 22 3.51 3.63 10.31
N GLN A 23 4.60 4.38 10.47
CA GLN A 23 5.49 4.20 11.61
C GLN A 23 4.78 4.70 12.88
N ILE A 24 4.05 3.79 13.52
CA ILE A 24 3.42 4.05 14.81
C ILE A 24 4.51 3.98 15.89
N GLN A 25 4.74 5.07 16.61
CA GLN A 25 5.63 5.13 17.76
C GLN A 25 4.85 5.37 19.05
N LYS A 26 5.37 4.83 20.16
CA LYS A 26 4.83 5.03 21.51
C LYS A 26 5.83 5.87 22.31
N THR A 27 5.39 6.98 22.90
CA THR A 27 6.23 7.77 23.82
C THR A 27 6.46 6.99 25.12
N PRO A 28 7.49 7.31 25.91
CA PRO A 28 7.67 6.75 27.26
C PRO A 28 6.45 6.96 28.17
N SER A 29 5.70 8.04 27.96
CA SER A 29 4.44 8.38 28.64
C SER A 29 3.20 7.66 28.09
N GLY A 30 3.36 6.78 27.09
CA GLY A 30 2.30 5.91 26.58
C GLY A 30 1.48 6.48 25.42
N ILE A 31 1.79 7.67 24.92
CA ILE A 31 1.09 8.29 23.79
C ILE A 31 1.48 7.57 22.51
N ILE A 32 0.49 7.14 21.74
CA ILE A 32 0.68 6.52 20.42
C ILE A 32 0.54 7.61 19.36
N TYR A 33 1.57 7.80 18.53
CA TYR A 33 1.54 8.77 17.45
C TYR A 33 2.11 8.20 16.15
N ASP A 34 1.65 8.79 15.06
CA ASP A 34 2.13 8.51 13.71
C ASP A 34 3.36 9.37 13.43
N LYS A 35 4.56 8.75 13.44
CA LYS A 35 5.82 9.45 13.18
C LYS A 35 5.88 10.00 11.75
N SER A 36 5.15 9.39 10.81
CA SER A 36 5.11 9.86 9.42
C SER A 36 4.42 11.22 9.27
N LYS A 37 3.55 11.62 10.22
CA LYS A 37 2.97 12.97 10.26
C LYS A 37 3.96 14.05 10.69
N PHE A 38 4.99 13.68 11.46
CA PHE A 38 6.07 14.58 11.88
C PHE A 38 7.15 14.68 10.81
N ASN A 39 7.41 13.59 10.10
CA ASN A 39 8.20 13.58 8.87
C ASN A 39 7.36 14.02 7.66
N LYS A 40 6.72 15.21 7.74
CA LYS A 40 6.23 15.94 6.56
C LYS A 40 7.43 16.39 5.71
N LEU A 41 8.15 15.43 5.14
CA LEU A 41 8.98 15.65 3.98
C LEU A 41 8.02 15.63 2.79
N LYS A 42 7.91 16.81 2.19
CA LYS A 42 7.13 17.27 1.02
C LYS A 42 7.24 16.40 -0.23
N SER A 43 6.99 15.11 -0.15
CA SER A 43 6.93 14.22 -1.31
C SER A 43 5.52 13.69 -1.45
N SER A 44 4.83 14.13 -2.50
CA SER A 44 3.55 13.53 -2.91
C SER A 44 3.73 12.06 -3.36
N TYR A 45 4.98 11.61 -3.54
CA TYR A 45 5.32 10.25 -3.95
C TYR A 45 5.51 9.32 -2.76
N ILE A 46 4.85 8.17 -2.82
CA ILE A 46 4.83 7.17 -1.76
C ILE A 46 4.95 5.77 -2.33
N TYR A 47 5.40 4.84 -1.49
CA TYR A 47 5.59 3.44 -1.80
C TYR A 47 4.45 2.58 -1.25
N GLY A 48 4.15 1.50 -1.96
CA GLY A 48 3.15 0.53 -1.55
C GLY A 48 3.24 -0.75 -2.35
N HIS A 49 2.39 -1.71 -2.00
CA HIS A 49 2.29 -2.98 -2.72
C HIS A 49 0.93 -3.11 -3.38
N ILE A 50 0.90 -3.58 -4.63
CA ILE A 50 -0.37 -3.84 -5.33
C ILE A 50 -1.14 -4.90 -4.54
N PHE A 51 -2.30 -4.51 -4.03
CA PHE A 51 -3.21 -5.36 -3.29
C PHE A 51 -4.23 -6.03 -4.23
N SER A 52 -4.75 -5.28 -5.21
CA SER A 52 -5.71 -5.77 -6.19
C SER A 52 -5.65 -4.92 -7.45
N ILE A 53 -5.87 -5.56 -8.60
CA ILE A 53 -5.92 -4.94 -9.93
C ILE A 53 -6.82 -5.81 -10.81
N ASP A 54 -7.53 -5.19 -11.76
CA ASP A 54 -8.26 -5.91 -12.79
C ASP A 54 -7.30 -6.65 -13.74
N GLU A 55 -7.71 -7.82 -14.26
CA GLU A 55 -6.83 -8.65 -15.11
C GLU A 55 -6.41 -7.94 -16.40
N ALA A 56 -7.33 -7.20 -17.03
CA ALA A 56 -7.04 -6.50 -18.29
C ALA A 56 -6.02 -5.36 -18.06
N ASP A 57 -6.13 -4.67 -16.94
CA ASP A 57 -5.18 -3.62 -16.55
C ASP A 57 -3.84 -4.23 -16.10
N ALA A 58 -3.86 -5.36 -15.39
CA ALA A 58 -2.65 -6.08 -15.00
C ALA A 58 -1.78 -6.44 -16.20
N GLU A 59 -2.39 -6.95 -17.28
CA GLU A 59 -1.71 -7.26 -18.52
C GLU A 59 -1.21 -5.99 -19.23
N LYS A 60 -2.10 -5.00 -19.40
CA LYS A 60 -1.79 -3.75 -20.12
C LYS A 60 -0.62 -2.99 -19.49
N TYR A 61 -0.65 -2.79 -18.17
CA TYR A 61 0.36 -2.03 -17.44
C TYR A 61 1.50 -2.93 -16.92
N LYS A 62 1.47 -4.23 -17.24
CA LYS A 62 2.43 -5.25 -16.80
C LYS A 62 2.58 -5.27 -15.28
N LEU A 63 1.52 -5.04 -14.53
CA LEU A 63 1.49 -4.99 -13.06
C LEU A 63 0.95 -6.31 -12.49
N LYS A 64 1.38 -6.70 -11.29
CA LYS A 64 0.92 -7.91 -10.61
C LYS A 64 0.67 -7.64 -9.13
N ILE A 65 -0.27 -8.38 -8.54
CA ILE A 65 -0.50 -8.37 -7.09
C ILE A 65 0.80 -8.73 -6.36
N GLY A 66 1.15 -7.94 -5.35
CA GLY A 66 2.41 -8.05 -4.60
C GLY A 66 3.52 -7.12 -5.08
N ASP A 67 3.47 -6.65 -6.34
CA ASP A 67 4.48 -5.74 -6.86
C ASP A 67 4.61 -4.51 -5.97
N ARG A 68 5.85 -4.18 -5.61
CA ARG A 68 6.18 -2.93 -4.93
C ARG A 68 6.23 -1.80 -5.95
N VAL A 69 5.50 -0.73 -5.69
CA VAL A 69 5.33 0.39 -6.62
C VAL A 69 5.52 1.72 -5.91
N ILE A 70 5.97 2.72 -6.67
CA ILE A 70 5.97 4.13 -6.29
C ILE A 70 4.86 4.85 -7.05
N PHE A 71 4.09 5.66 -6.35
CA PHE A 71 2.94 6.37 -6.92
C PHE A 71 2.76 7.74 -6.25
N ASN A 72 2.07 8.65 -6.94
CA ASN A 72 1.71 9.95 -6.36
C ASN A 72 0.34 9.85 -5.64
N LEU A 73 0.33 10.16 -4.34
CA LEU A 73 -0.86 10.12 -3.49
C LEU A 73 -1.95 11.11 -3.94
N GLU A 74 -1.60 12.21 -4.59
CA GLU A 74 -2.57 13.21 -5.08
C GLU A 74 -3.54 12.64 -6.12
N TYR A 75 -3.14 11.58 -6.83
CA TYR A 75 -4.01 10.89 -7.79
C TYR A 75 -4.76 9.71 -7.16
N GLY A 76 -4.55 9.45 -5.87
CA GLY A 76 -5.09 8.31 -5.15
C GLY A 76 -6.20 8.69 -4.16
N GLU A 77 -7.24 7.87 -4.11
CA GLU A 77 -8.29 7.96 -3.09
C GLU A 77 -7.94 7.02 -1.93
N THR A 78 -7.90 7.56 -0.71
CA THR A 78 -7.58 6.77 0.49
C THR A 78 -8.81 6.01 0.99
N ILE A 79 -8.73 4.69 0.98
CA ILE A 79 -9.74 3.78 1.51
C ILE A 79 -9.21 3.21 2.83
N LYS A 80 -9.84 3.61 3.95
CA LYS A 80 -9.53 3.06 5.28
C LYS A 80 -10.36 1.82 5.52
N PHE A 81 -9.72 0.65 5.53
CA PHE A 81 -10.36 -0.59 5.90
C PHE A 81 -10.08 -0.93 7.36
N ILE A 82 -11.15 -1.10 8.15
CA ILE A 82 -11.07 -1.49 9.55
C ILE A 82 -11.52 -2.93 9.65
N LYS A 83 -10.56 -3.87 9.72
CA LYS A 83 -10.87 -5.26 10.08
C LYS A 83 -10.98 -5.36 11.60
N LYS A 84 -12.18 -5.53 12.13
CA LYS A 84 -12.37 -5.95 13.52
C LYS A 84 -12.02 -7.43 13.63
N SER A 85 -10.81 -7.75 14.09
CA SER A 85 -10.43 -9.09 14.54
C SER A 85 -10.11 -9.02 16.03
N ASN A 86 -10.70 -9.90 16.81
CA ASN A 86 -10.69 -9.92 18.28
C ASN A 86 -9.32 -9.60 18.90
N GLN A 87 -9.09 -8.33 19.28
CA GLN A 87 -8.03 -7.83 20.18
C GLN A 87 -6.80 -7.13 19.59
N ASN A 88 -6.71 -6.82 18.27
CA ASN A 88 -5.73 -5.82 17.82
C ASN A 88 -6.25 -5.03 16.62
N TYR A 89 -6.30 -3.69 16.76
CA TYR A 89 -6.74 -2.77 15.73
C TYR A 89 -5.58 -2.51 14.76
N ILE A 90 -5.59 -3.17 13.60
CA ILE A 90 -4.64 -2.86 12.53
C ILE A 90 -5.42 -2.17 11.41
N PRO A 91 -5.42 -0.82 11.35
CA PRO A 91 -5.99 -0.12 10.20
C PRO A 91 -5.16 -0.47 8.96
N ILE A 92 -5.80 -1.05 7.95
CA ILE A 92 -5.18 -1.25 6.64
C ILE A 92 -5.59 -0.05 5.78
N VAL A 93 -4.61 0.73 5.36
CA VAL A 93 -4.81 1.83 4.42
C VAL A 93 -4.58 1.29 3.01
N LEU A 94 -5.64 1.29 2.21
CA LEU A 94 -5.59 1.03 0.78
C LEU A 94 -5.71 2.36 0.03
N ILE A 95 -4.98 2.50 -1.07
CA ILE A 95 -5.09 3.64 -1.98
C ILE A 95 -5.66 3.12 -3.30
N ALA A 96 -6.77 3.69 -3.75
CA ALA A 96 -7.30 3.43 -5.08
C ALA A 96 -6.76 4.49 -6.04
N ILE A 97 -5.97 4.08 -7.03
CA ILE A 97 -5.35 4.98 -8.01
C ILE A 97 -5.55 4.45 -9.41
N ASN A 98 -5.54 5.33 -10.41
CA ASN A 98 -5.46 4.89 -11.80
C ASN A 98 -4.07 4.29 -12.08
N PRO A 99 -3.94 3.26 -12.93
CA PRO A 99 -2.63 2.68 -13.26
C PRO A 99 -1.59 3.70 -13.75
N GLU A 100 -2.02 4.76 -14.44
CA GLU A 100 -1.15 5.85 -14.92
C GLU A 100 -0.54 6.69 -13.81
N GLY A 101 -1.14 6.68 -12.61
CA GLY A 101 -0.60 7.34 -11.42
C GLY A 101 0.56 6.58 -10.77
N ILE A 102 0.85 5.36 -11.24
CA ILE A 102 1.99 4.56 -10.82
C ILE A 102 3.21 4.98 -11.65
N LEU A 103 4.22 5.49 -10.97
CA LEU A 103 5.43 6.03 -11.60
C LEU A 103 6.43 4.94 -11.97
N GLY A 104 6.39 3.82 -11.25
CA GLY A 104 7.25 2.69 -11.54
C GLY A 104 7.15 1.56 -10.53
N LYS A 105 7.73 0.42 -10.93
CA LYS A 105 7.99 -0.71 -10.03
C LYS A 105 9.33 -0.51 -9.33
N VAL A 106 9.38 -0.88 -8.06
CA VAL A 106 10.61 -0.90 -7.27
C VAL A 106 11.06 -2.35 -7.21
N GLN A 107 12.26 -2.64 -7.70
CA GLN A 107 12.86 -3.96 -7.48
C GLN A 107 13.20 -4.09 -6.00
N GLU A 108 12.71 -5.13 -5.35
CA GLU A 108 13.22 -5.51 -4.03
C GLU A 108 14.69 -5.92 -4.22
N GLN A 109 15.62 -5.17 -3.63
CA GLN A 109 17.01 -5.57 -3.61
C GLN A 109 17.11 -6.86 -2.81
N PHE A 110 17.48 -7.96 -3.48
CA PHE A 110 17.86 -9.18 -2.79
C PHE A 110 19.12 -8.86 -1.96
N ASN A 111 19.01 -8.94 -0.63
CA ASN A 111 20.20 -9.07 0.19
C ASN A 111 20.81 -10.44 -0.11
N LEU A 112 21.89 -10.43 -0.89
CA LEU A 112 22.82 -11.55 -1.03
C LEU A 112 23.49 -11.79 0.33
N MET A 113 22.85 -12.57 1.21
CA MET A 113 23.49 -13.06 2.43
C MET A 113 23.03 -14.46 2.86
N ASP A 114 22.54 -15.29 1.91
CA ASP A 114 22.26 -16.73 2.12
C ASP A 114 22.46 -17.54 0.81
N ILE A 115 23.69 -17.56 0.27
CA ILE A 115 24.15 -18.61 -0.66
C ILE A 115 25.38 -19.28 -0.04
#